data_AF-A0A5Q4FAD6-F1
#
_entry.id   AF-A0A5Q4FAD6-F1
#
_cell.length_a   1.000
_cell.length_b   1.000
_cell.length_c   1.000
_cell.angle_alpha   90.00
_cell.angle_beta   90.00
_cell.angle_gamma   90.00
#
_symmetry.space_group_name_H-M   'P 1'
#
loop_
_entity.id
_entity.type
_entity.pdbx_description
1 polymer ?
#
loop_
_entity_poly.entity_id
_entity_poly.type
_entity_poly.pdbx_seq_one_letter_code
_entity_poly.pdbx_strand_id
1 'polypeptide(L)'
;MEPQKEHTGNRMGPQNERKGNKMTSQKRIRQHMQKERIPVLAPLRMITLTLALALFLTAAQILNAASVFPASPERGFQDSQAASLHSGTVNDPIPKYPKEDAPSKDEESRDPDWMDLKSAQEKAVDRGKKIMVFVEAEWCGICRRMEREVFTDADVLQQLRSSYVSVMIDVDSKSPLWFNGKEISVRQLAQQFNVTA
;
A
#
# COMPACT_ATOMS: atom_id res chain seq x y z
N MET A 1 -18.82 -35.28 -71.81
CA MET A 1 -19.79 -36.36 -72.06
C MET A 1 -19.89 -37.21 -70.80
N GLU A 2 -20.99 -37.08 -70.06
CA GLU A 2 -21.44 -38.14 -69.12
C GLU A 2 -21.75 -39.42 -69.90
N PRO A 3 -21.82 -40.56 -69.18
CA PRO A 3 -23.04 -41.33 -69.32
C PRO A 3 -23.63 -41.74 -67.96
N GLN A 4 -24.95 -41.55 -67.85
CA GLN A 4 -25.80 -42.10 -66.81
C GLN A 4 -26.19 -43.55 -67.10
N LYS A 5 -26.33 -44.35 -66.05
CA LYS A 5 -27.29 -45.49 -65.94
C LYS A 5 -27.71 -45.56 -64.47
N GLU A 6 -28.99 -45.33 -64.14
CA GLU A 6 -30.03 -46.35 -63.91
C GLU A 6 -29.51 -47.52 -63.05
N HIS A 7 -30.19 -47.95 -61.98
CA HIS A 7 -31.56 -48.46 -61.99
C HIS A 7 -32.02 -48.76 -60.55
N THR A 8 -33.34 -48.74 -60.31
CA THR A 8 -34.13 -49.59 -59.37
C THR A 8 -33.63 -49.76 -57.91
N GLY A 9 -34.38 -49.50 -56.85
CA GLY A 9 -35.81 -49.66 -56.63
C GLY A 9 -36.03 -50.49 -55.36
N ASN A 10 -37.07 -50.12 -54.61
CA ASN A 10 -37.89 -50.95 -53.71
C ASN A 10 -37.68 -50.88 -52.17
N ARG A 11 -38.73 -50.30 -51.55
CA ARG A 11 -39.58 -50.80 -50.44
C ARG A 11 -39.07 -51.03 -49.01
N MET A 12 -39.99 -50.64 -48.11
CA MET A 12 -40.25 -51.08 -46.73
C MET A 12 -39.29 -50.52 -45.68
N GLY A 13 -39.70 -49.93 -44.55
CA GLY A 13 -40.98 -49.71 -43.87
C GLY A 13 -40.65 -48.92 -42.56
N PRO A 14 -41.61 -48.53 -41.71
CA PRO A 14 -41.35 -47.60 -40.62
C PRO A 14 -40.74 -48.30 -39.40
N GLN A 15 -39.60 -47.81 -38.90
CA GLN A 15 -39.03 -48.20 -37.61
C GLN A 15 -39.33 -47.11 -36.59
N ASN A 16 -40.27 -47.42 -35.70
CA ASN A 16 -40.50 -46.81 -34.40
C ASN A 16 -39.36 -47.20 -33.43
N GLU A 17 -39.27 -46.52 -32.29
CA GLU A 17 -38.55 -46.94 -31.06
C GLU A 17 -37.01 -46.80 -31.09
N ARG A 18 -36.30 -46.20 -30.12
CA ARG A 18 -36.53 -45.78 -28.73
C ARG A 18 -35.70 -44.54 -28.43
N LYS A 19 -36.25 -43.61 -27.66
CA LYS A 19 -35.49 -42.52 -27.01
C LYS A 19 -34.47 -43.11 -26.04
N GLY A 20 -33.22 -43.19 -26.45
CA GLY A 20 -32.09 -43.51 -25.59
C GLY A 20 -31.77 -42.33 -24.66
N ASN A 21 -32.23 -42.40 -23.41
CA ASN A 21 -31.74 -41.53 -22.34
C ASN A 21 -30.30 -41.93 -22.01
N LYS A 22 -29.32 -41.29 -22.66
CA LYS A 22 -27.90 -41.36 -22.30
C LYS A 22 -27.70 -40.70 -20.93
N MET A 23 -27.97 -41.45 -19.87
CA MET A 23 -27.44 -41.14 -18.54
C MET A 23 -25.93 -41.42 -18.60
N THR A 24 -25.15 -40.36 -18.79
CA THR A 24 -23.71 -40.41 -19.00
C THR A 24 -23.00 -41.06 -17.81
N SER A 25 -22.02 -41.91 -18.11
CA SER A 25 -21.23 -42.73 -17.17
C SER A 25 -20.63 -41.93 -15.98
N GLN A 26 -20.46 -40.61 -16.13
CA GLN A 26 -20.02 -39.73 -15.05
C GLN A 26 -20.99 -39.65 -13.86
N LYS A 27 -22.30 -39.86 -14.07
CA LYS A 27 -23.30 -39.76 -13.00
C LYS A 27 -23.24 -40.95 -12.02
N ARG A 28 -22.83 -42.13 -12.49
CA ARG A 28 -22.68 -43.32 -11.61
C ARG A 28 -21.47 -43.21 -10.69
N ILE A 29 -20.36 -42.65 -11.17
CA ILE A 29 -19.14 -42.50 -10.35
C ILE A 29 -19.35 -41.50 -9.22
N ARG A 30 -20.13 -40.43 -9.44
CA ARG A 30 -20.47 -39.45 -8.38
C ARG A 30 -21.32 -40.02 -7.25
N GLN A 31 -22.15 -41.04 -7.51
CA GLN A 31 -23.04 -41.60 -6.48
C GLN A 31 -22.30 -42.50 -5.48
N HIS A 32 -21.20 -43.15 -5.88
CA HIS A 32 -20.42 -43.98 -4.97
C HIS A 32 -19.53 -43.18 -4.00
N MET A 33 -19.21 -41.92 -4.30
CA MET A 33 -18.32 -41.08 -3.47
C MET A 33 -19.05 -40.30 -2.36
N GLN A 34 -20.38 -40.40 -2.24
CA GLN A 34 -21.14 -39.69 -1.20
C GLN A 34 -21.51 -40.55 0.03
N LYS A 35 -21.23 -41.85 0.00
CA LYS A 35 -21.73 -42.78 1.04
C LYS A 35 -20.80 -42.97 2.25
N GLU A 36 -19.61 -42.38 2.26
CA GLU A 36 -18.65 -42.49 3.38
C GLU A 36 -18.38 -41.15 4.09
N ARG A 37 -19.43 -40.39 4.41
CA ARG A 37 -19.30 -39.26 5.35
C ARG A 37 -19.34 -39.77 6.79
N ILE A 38 -18.18 -40.11 7.31
CA ILE A 38 -17.92 -40.27 8.74
C ILE A 38 -18.15 -38.91 9.43
N PRO A 39 -18.99 -38.78 10.48
CA PRO A 39 -19.25 -37.50 11.13
C PRO A 39 -18.14 -37.15 12.13
N VAL A 40 -16.95 -36.80 11.64
CA VAL A 40 -15.87 -36.17 12.44
C VAL A 40 -16.09 -34.65 12.63
N LEU A 41 -17.22 -34.12 12.17
CA LEU A 41 -17.51 -32.67 12.13
C LEU A 41 -17.97 -32.08 13.48
N ALA A 42 -18.36 -32.92 14.44
CA ALA A 42 -18.75 -32.46 15.78
C ALA A 42 -17.57 -31.99 16.65
N PRO A 43 -16.46 -32.74 16.80
CA PRO A 43 -15.32 -32.28 17.61
C PRO A 43 -14.61 -31.06 17.01
N LEU A 44 -14.52 -30.94 15.68
CA LEU A 44 -13.91 -29.76 15.05
C LEU A 44 -14.67 -28.47 15.32
N ARG A 45 -16.02 -28.50 15.36
CA ARG A 45 -16.83 -27.31 15.68
C ARG A 45 -16.63 -26.85 17.13
N MET A 46 -16.47 -27.79 18.05
CA MET A 46 -16.17 -27.47 19.45
C MET A 46 -14.76 -26.88 19.59
N ILE A 47 -13.77 -27.45 18.90
CA ILE A 47 -12.39 -26.93 18.90
C ILE A 47 -12.32 -25.52 18.32
N THR A 48 -13.05 -25.23 17.24
CA THR A 48 -13.11 -23.87 16.68
C THR A 48 -13.77 -22.88 17.62
N LEU A 49 -14.79 -23.29 18.37
CA LEU A 49 -15.49 -22.43 19.33
C LEU A 49 -14.60 -22.13 20.55
N THR A 50 -13.86 -23.12 21.05
CA THR A 50 -12.91 -22.94 22.15
C THR A 50 -11.72 -22.07 21.77
N LEU A 51 -11.19 -22.22 20.54
CA LEU A 51 -10.12 -21.38 20.03
C LEU A 51 -10.58 -19.93 19.80
N ALA A 52 -11.78 -19.72 19.26
CA ALA A 52 -12.36 -18.39 19.08
C ALA A 52 -12.59 -17.69 20.43
N LEU A 53 -13.14 -18.40 21.43
CA LEU A 53 -13.37 -17.84 22.75
C LEU A 53 -12.03 -17.50 23.46
N ALA A 54 -11.01 -18.35 23.34
CA ALA A 54 -9.69 -18.06 23.88
C ALA A 54 -9.04 -16.82 23.24
N LEU A 55 -9.16 -16.63 21.93
CA LEU A 55 -8.69 -15.43 21.23
C LEU A 55 -9.46 -14.16 21.65
N PHE A 56 -10.75 -14.27 21.92
CA PHE A 56 -11.54 -13.14 22.43
C PHE A 56 -11.17 -12.76 23.87
N LEU A 57 -10.89 -13.73 24.75
CA LEU A 57 -10.45 -13.44 26.12
C LEU A 57 -9.02 -12.85 26.17
N THR A 58 -8.10 -13.28 25.31
CA THR A 58 -6.76 -12.67 25.26
C THR A 58 -6.79 -11.24 24.71
N ALA A 59 -7.65 -10.94 23.72
CA ALA A 59 -7.83 -9.58 23.21
C ALA A 59 -8.35 -8.61 24.29
N ALA A 60 -9.21 -9.08 25.19
CA ALA A 60 -9.73 -8.26 26.29
C ALA A 60 -8.65 -7.88 27.32
N GLN A 61 -7.62 -8.72 27.53
CA GLN A 61 -6.50 -8.37 28.42
C GLN A 61 -5.50 -7.40 27.78
N ILE A 62 -5.36 -7.39 26.45
CA ILE A 62 -4.48 -6.46 25.73
C ILE A 62 -5.04 -5.03 25.78
N LEU A 63 -6.36 -4.85 25.88
CA LEU A 63 -6.98 -3.52 25.97
C LEU A 63 -6.74 -2.82 27.32
N ASN A 64 -6.43 -3.56 28.39
CA ASN A 64 -6.18 -2.98 29.71
C ASN A 64 -4.73 -2.51 29.93
N ALA A 65 -3.79 -2.92 29.06
CA ALA A 65 -2.40 -2.48 29.10
C ALA A 65 -2.16 -1.13 28.36
N ALA A 66 -3.17 -0.60 27.67
CA ALA A 66 -3.10 0.69 26.97
C ALA A 66 -3.26 1.92 27.88
N SER A 67 -3.39 1.74 29.20
CA SER A 67 -3.51 2.84 30.18
C SER A 67 -2.21 3.20 30.90
N VAL A 68 -1.11 2.50 30.60
CA VAL A 68 0.23 2.86 31.08
C VAL A 68 1.08 3.32 29.91
N PHE A 69 0.68 4.46 29.32
CA PHE A 69 1.65 5.32 28.66
C PHE A 69 2.48 5.96 29.78
N PRO A 70 3.75 5.59 29.99
CA PRO A 70 4.61 6.43 30.80
C PRO A 70 4.67 7.79 30.11
N ALA A 71 4.17 8.81 30.81
CA ALA A 71 4.32 10.19 30.44
C ALA A 71 5.78 10.42 30.03
N SER A 72 5.95 10.92 28.81
CA SER A 72 7.22 11.42 28.31
C SER A 72 7.81 12.36 29.38
N PRO A 73 9.12 12.29 29.68
CA PRO A 73 9.72 13.23 30.61
C PRO A 73 9.64 14.61 29.97
N GLU A 74 8.69 15.41 30.48
CA GLU A 74 8.66 16.87 30.35
C GLU A 74 10.01 17.37 30.89
N ARG A 75 11.00 17.48 30.00
CA ARG A 75 12.25 18.17 30.29
C ARG A 75 11.85 19.63 30.43
N GLY A 76 11.75 20.06 31.69
CA GLY A 76 11.19 21.33 32.11
C GLY A 76 11.63 22.50 31.24
N PHE A 77 10.66 23.06 30.53
CA PHE A 77 10.67 24.42 30.02
C PHE A 77 9.74 25.24 30.92
N GLN A 78 10.13 25.39 32.19
CA GLN A 78 9.52 26.33 33.12
C GLN A 78 10.67 27.07 33.77
N ASP A 79 10.98 28.24 33.20
CA ASP A 79 11.31 29.47 33.92
C ASP A 79 11.60 30.57 32.89
N SER A 80 10.55 31.31 32.51
CA SER A 80 10.60 32.73 32.09
C SER A 80 9.24 33.23 31.60
N GLN A 81 8.16 33.00 32.36
CA GLN A 81 7.03 33.93 32.31
C GLN A 81 7.32 35.10 33.22
N ALA A 82 8.01 36.10 32.67
CA ALA A 82 7.91 37.49 33.10
C ALA A 82 8.51 38.41 32.03
N ALA A 83 7.95 38.38 30.81
CA ALA A 83 7.72 39.58 29.99
C ALA A 83 7.26 39.20 28.57
N SER A 84 6.09 39.73 28.21
CA SER A 84 5.68 40.07 26.86
C SER A 84 5.21 38.95 25.93
N LEU A 85 3.87 38.83 25.87
CA LEU A 85 3.12 38.61 24.64
C LEU A 85 3.75 39.44 23.49
N HIS A 86 4.43 38.78 22.57
CA HIS A 86 4.67 39.33 21.24
C HIS A 86 3.92 38.46 20.24
N SER A 87 2.94 39.09 19.60
CA SER A 87 2.43 38.71 18.29
C SER A 87 3.62 38.43 17.37
N GLY A 88 3.86 37.16 17.03
CA GLY A 88 4.86 36.78 16.04
C GLY A 88 4.59 37.54 14.75
N THR A 89 5.57 38.30 14.29
CA THR A 89 5.49 39.02 13.02
C THR A 89 6.24 38.21 11.98
N VAL A 90 5.82 38.26 10.71
CA VAL A 90 6.41 37.55 9.56
C VAL A 90 7.92 37.81 9.34
N ASN A 91 8.55 38.65 10.16
CA ASN A 91 9.95 39.05 10.07
C ASN A 91 10.85 38.51 11.20
N ASP A 92 10.37 37.59 12.03
CA ASP A 92 11.23 36.94 13.02
C ASP A 92 12.31 36.09 12.30
N PRO A 93 13.60 36.19 12.69
CA PRO A 93 14.66 35.37 12.09
C PRO A 93 14.31 33.89 12.24
N ILE A 94 14.25 33.16 11.13
CA ILE A 94 14.04 31.70 11.15
C ILE A 94 15.10 31.11 12.08
N PRO A 95 14.70 30.44 13.19
CA PRO A 95 15.66 29.85 14.12
C PRO A 95 16.56 28.90 13.33
N LYS A 96 17.86 29.22 13.32
CA LYS A 96 18.88 28.33 12.78
C LYS A 96 18.85 27.08 13.66
N TYR A 97 18.43 25.94 13.09
CA TYR A 97 18.49 24.65 13.78
C TYR A 97 19.90 24.46 14.37
N PRO A 98 20.02 24.23 15.69
CA PRO A 98 21.32 24.02 16.32
C PRO A 98 21.96 22.75 15.75
N LYS A 99 23.17 22.89 15.21
CA LYS A 99 23.98 21.79 14.64
C LYS A 99 24.77 21.04 15.71
N GLU A 100 24.14 20.83 16.84
CA GLU A 100 24.80 20.26 18.01
C GLU A 100 24.13 18.91 18.21
N ASP A 101 24.88 17.84 17.87
CA ASP A 101 24.59 16.40 18.04
C ASP A 101 24.36 15.57 16.75
N ALA A 102 24.64 16.13 15.57
CA ALA A 102 24.60 15.38 14.31
C ALA A 102 25.49 14.11 14.34
N PRO A 103 24.97 12.92 13.99
CA PRO A 103 25.73 11.68 14.03
C PRO A 103 26.94 11.70 13.07
N SER A 104 28.05 11.10 13.50
CA SER A 104 29.35 11.13 12.82
C SER A 104 29.37 10.37 11.49
N LYS A 105 29.48 11.15 10.40
CA LYS A 105 30.37 11.08 9.22
C LYS A 105 30.92 9.78 8.61
N ASP A 106 30.49 8.58 8.97
CA ASP A 106 31.02 7.37 8.36
C ASP A 106 30.01 6.75 7.38
N GLU A 107 30.17 7.13 6.09
CA GLU A 107 29.79 6.38 4.88
C GLU A 107 28.29 6.01 4.68
N GLU A 108 27.39 7.00 4.68
CA GLU A 108 26.07 6.87 4.06
C GLU A 108 25.81 8.04 3.09
N SER A 109 24.97 7.85 2.07
CA SER A 109 24.77 8.85 1.00
C SER A 109 24.43 10.22 1.59
N ARG A 110 24.95 11.29 0.98
CA ARG A 110 24.67 12.68 1.40
C ARG A 110 23.34 13.20 0.89
N ASP A 111 22.51 12.31 0.36
CA ASP A 111 21.21 12.58 -0.23
C ASP A 111 20.14 11.72 0.46
N PRO A 112 18.89 12.20 0.53
CA PRO A 112 17.75 11.40 0.95
C PRO A 112 17.60 10.16 0.07
N ASP A 113 16.99 9.12 0.65
CA ASP A 113 16.76 7.87 -0.06
C ASP A 113 15.58 8.03 -1.03
N TRP A 114 15.84 8.66 -2.18
CA TRP A 114 14.83 8.97 -3.19
C TRP A 114 14.24 7.69 -3.80
N MET A 115 12.92 7.67 -3.92
CA MET A 115 12.18 6.55 -4.48
C MET A 115 11.16 7.04 -5.49
N ASP A 116 10.74 6.18 -6.41
CA ASP A 116 9.59 6.46 -7.26
C ASP A 116 8.29 6.50 -6.43
N LEU A 117 7.32 7.28 -6.89
CA LEU A 117 6.06 7.50 -6.15
C LEU A 117 5.28 6.20 -5.89
N LYS A 118 5.36 5.20 -6.78
CA LYS A 118 4.66 3.91 -6.61
C LYS A 118 5.27 3.12 -5.47
N SER A 119 6.58 2.88 -5.54
CA SER A 119 7.33 2.16 -4.50
C SER A 119 7.25 2.88 -3.15
N ALA A 120 7.23 4.21 -3.16
CA ALA A 120 7.06 4.98 -1.95
C ALA A 120 5.69 4.79 -1.30
N GLN A 121 4.60 4.72 -2.07
CA GLN A 121 3.26 4.42 -1.53
C GLN A 121 3.22 3.05 -0.88
N GLU A 122 3.78 2.03 -1.54
CA GLU A 122 3.84 0.67 -1.02
C GLU A 122 4.66 0.62 0.29
N LYS A 123 5.85 1.24 0.30
CA LYS A 123 6.74 1.28 1.48
C LYS A 123 6.17 2.11 2.62
N ALA A 124 5.45 3.20 2.31
CA ALA A 124 4.82 4.05 3.32
C ALA A 124 3.70 3.32 4.06
N VAL A 125 2.87 2.55 3.33
CA VAL A 125 1.83 1.69 3.92
C VAL A 125 2.46 0.61 4.79
N ASP A 126 3.48 -0.08 4.27
CA ASP A 126 4.15 -1.18 4.98
C ASP A 126 4.84 -0.70 6.28
N ARG A 127 5.49 0.47 6.25
CA ARG A 127 6.25 1.01 7.39
C ARG A 127 5.46 1.98 8.27
N GLY A 128 4.21 2.29 7.92
CA GLY A 128 3.42 3.31 8.63
C GLY A 128 4.04 4.71 8.61
N LYS A 129 4.84 5.04 7.57
CA LYS A 129 5.54 6.32 7.44
C LYS A 129 4.80 7.28 6.52
N LYS A 130 5.02 8.58 6.71
CA LYS A 130 4.52 9.61 5.78
C LYS A 130 5.41 9.69 4.54
N ILE A 131 4.83 10.06 3.40
CA ILE A 131 5.59 10.34 2.18
C ILE A 131 5.94 11.83 2.17
N MET A 132 7.22 12.13 1.98
CA MET A 132 7.70 13.48 1.70
C MET A 132 7.93 13.58 0.20
N VAL A 133 7.24 14.53 -0.45
CA VAL A 133 7.37 14.77 -1.88
C VAL A 133 8.16 16.06 -2.08
N PHE A 134 9.34 15.94 -2.69
CA PHE A 134 10.12 17.05 -3.17
C PHE A 134 9.91 17.20 -4.67
N VAL A 135 9.48 18.39 -5.07
CA VAL A 135 9.19 18.71 -6.47
C VAL A 135 10.32 19.58 -6.99
N GLU A 136 10.99 19.13 -8.05
CA GLU A 136 12.16 19.78 -8.62
C GLU A 136 11.97 20.14 -10.10
N ALA A 137 12.85 21.01 -10.59
CA ALA A 137 12.89 21.42 -11.98
C ALA A 137 14.30 21.96 -12.31
N GLU A 138 14.75 21.76 -13.56
CA GLU A 138 16.06 22.26 -14.01
C GLU A 138 16.16 23.80 -13.94
N TRP A 139 15.04 24.51 -14.10
CA TRP A 139 14.97 25.97 -14.00
C TRP A 139 14.78 26.46 -12.55
N CYS A 140 14.54 25.57 -11.59
CA CYS A 140 14.28 25.94 -10.20
C CYS A 140 15.58 26.17 -9.40
N GLY A 141 16.02 27.43 -9.31
CA GLY A 141 17.22 27.80 -8.54
C GLY A 141 17.14 27.53 -7.04
N ILE A 142 15.95 27.69 -6.45
CA ILE A 142 15.72 27.43 -5.01
C ILE A 142 15.77 25.93 -4.70
N CYS A 143 15.24 25.08 -5.58
CA CYS A 143 15.28 23.63 -5.43
C CYS A 143 16.73 23.14 -5.33
N ARG A 144 17.59 23.59 -6.27
CA ARG A 144 19.03 23.27 -6.24
C ARG A 144 19.74 23.79 -4.99
N ARG A 145 19.30 24.91 -4.42
CA ARG A 145 19.86 25.42 -3.17
C ARG A 145 19.47 24.52 -2.00
N MET A 146 18.22 24.07 -1.96
CA MET A 146 17.73 23.14 -0.94
C MET A 146 18.48 21.81 -0.98
N GLU A 147 18.72 21.27 -2.17
CA GLU A 147 19.55 20.06 -2.33
C GLU A 147 20.94 20.25 -1.72
N ARG A 148 21.62 21.35 -2.04
CA ARG A 148 22.99 21.58 -1.55
C ARG A 148 23.07 21.93 -0.07
N GLU A 149 22.12 22.68 0.47
CA GLU A 149 22.22 23.27 1.82
C GLU A 149 21.38 22.55 2.87
N VAL A 150 20.27 21.92 2.48
CA VAL A 150 19.30 21.29 3.39
C VAL A 150 19.40 19.78 3.33
N PHE A 151 19.40 19.20 2.14
CA PHE A 151 19.43 17.74 1.99
C PHE A 151 20.81 17.11 2.21
N THR A 152 21.88 17.91 2.26
CA THR A 152 23.22 17.44 2.68
C THR A 152 23.48 17.59 4.17
N ASP A 153 22.57 18.23 4.91
CA ASP A 153 22.68 18.39 6.35
C ASP A 153 22.33 17.08 7.06
N ALA A 154 23.21 16.64 7.95
CA ALA A 154 23.13 15.33 8.57
C ALA A 154 21.89 15.19 9.48
N ASP A 155 21.49 16.27 10.16
CA ASP A 155 20.31 16.25 11.03
C ASP A 155 19.04 16.13 10.19
N VAL A 156 18.99 16.86 9.07
CA VAL A 156 17.87 16.77 8.13
C VAL A 156 17.77 15.38 7.52
N LEU A 157 18.89 14.80 7.07
CA LEU A 157 18.92 13.44 6.53
C LEU A 157 18.45 12.41 7.56
N GLN A 158 18.90 12.52 8.80
CA GLN A 158 18.47 11.64 9.89
C GLN A 158 16.96 11.74 10.11
N GLN A 159 16.40 12.96 10.11
CA GLN A 159 14.96 13.17 10.24
C GLN A 159 14.18 12.61 9.05
N LEU A 160 14.66 12.80 7.83
CA LEU A 160 14.02 12.27 6.62
C LEU A 160 14.03 10.73 6.63
N ARG A 161 15.18 10.09 6.90
CA ARG A 161 15.30 8.63 6.95
C ARG A 161 14.47 8.00 8.07
N SER A 162 14.43 8.63 9.25
CA SER A 162 13.69 8.11 10.39
C SER A 162 12.18 8.25 10.22
N SER A 163 11.69 9.39 9.72
CA SER A 163 10.26 9.73 9.79
C SER A 163 9.51 9.63 8.46
N TYR A 164 10.21 9.67 7.33
CA TYR A 164 9.59 9.80 6.01
C TYR A 164 10.03 8.72 5.02
N VAL A 165 9.25 8.58 3.96
CA VAL A 165 9.63 7.95 2.70
C VAL A 165 9.74 9.08 1.67
N SER A 166 10.95 9.32 1.15
CA SER A 166 11.23 10.49 0.32
C SER A 166 11.03 10.19 -1.16
N VAL A 167 10.32 11.08 -1.86
CA VAL A 167 10.03 10.99 -3.29
C VAL A 167 10.48 12.29 -3.94
N MET A 168 11.20 12.17 -5.05
CA MET A 168 11.55 13.31 -5.90
C MET A 168 10.72 13.25 -7.18
N ILE A 169 10.14 14.39 -7.59
CA ILE A 169 9.33 14.52 -8.79
C ILE A 169 9.85 15.68 -9.62
N ASP A 170 10.31 15.37 -10.83
CA ASP A 170 10.61 16.35 -11.86
C ASP A 170 9.31 16.85 -12.53
N VAL A 171 9.08 18.16 -12.49
CA VAL A 171 7.88 18.81 -13.08
C VAL A 171 7.88 18.83 -14.60
N ASP A 172 9.06 18.79 -15.22
CA ASP A 172 9.21 18.86 -16.68
C ASP A 172 9.16 17.46 -17.31
N SER A 173 9.16 16.41 -16.48
CA SER A 173 9.02 15.02 -16.91
C SER A 173 7.68 14.78 -17.60
N LYS A 174 7.77 14.19 -18.80
CA LYS A 174 6.60 13.73 -19.57
C LYS A 174 6.13 12.34 -19.16
N SER A 175 6.90 11.66 -18.31
CA SER A 175 6.57 10.32 -17.87
C SER A 175 5.39 10.38 -16.89
N PRO A 176 4.38 9.53 -17.06
CA PRO A 176 3.28 9.47 -16.13
C PRO A 176 3.72 8.92 -14.78
N LEU A 177 3.01 9.33 -13.74
CA LEU A 177 3.20 8.89 -12.36
C LEU A 177 2.08 7.93 -11.96
N TRP A 178 2.40 6.95 -11.13
CA TRP A 178 1.40 6.06 -10.56
C TRP A 178 1.02 6.51 -9.14
N PHE A 179 -0.22 6.93 -8.95
CA PHE A 179 -0.73 7.45 -7.68
C PHE A 179 -2.13 6.93 -7.39
N ASN A 180 -2.34 6.37 -6.20
CA ASN A 180 -3.63 5.81 -5.76
C ASN A 180 -4.28 4.85 -6.77
N GLY A 181 -3.48 3.96 -7.35
CA GLY A 181 -3.95 2.95 -8.30
C GLY A 181 -4.32 3.50 -9.69
N LYS A 182 -3.90 4.74 -10.02
CA LYS A 182 -4.14 5.37 -11.31
C LYS A 182 -2.85 5.94 -11.86
N GLU A 183 -2.76 5.92 -13.18
CA GLU A 183 -1.76 6.65 -13.94
C GLU A 183 -2.22 8.11 -14.10
N ILE A 184 -1.40 9.06 -13.67
CA ILE A 184 -1.68 10.49 -13.70
C ILE A 184 -0.47 11.27 -14.20
N SER A 185 -0.68 12.45 -14.78
CA SER A 185 0.43 13.34 -15.12
C SER A 185 0.92 14.12 -13.90
N VAL A 186 2.15 14.65 -13.98
CA VAL A 186 2.71 15.52 -12.93
C VAL A 186 1.82 16.74 -12.69
N ARG A 187 1.24 17.32 -13.76
CA ARG A 187 0.29 18.43 -13.66
C ARG A 187 -0.97 18.06 -12.87
N GLN A 188 -1.52 16.85 -13.09
CA GLN A 188 -2.69 16.39 -12.34
C GLN A 188 -2.36 16.17 -10.87
N LEU A 189 -1.18 15.64 -10.56
CA LEU A 189 -0.70 15.48 -9.19
C LEU A 189 -0.57 16.85 -8.49
N ALA A 190 0.05 17.82 -9.15
CA ALA A 190 0.20 19.18 -8.62
C ALA A 190 -1.15 19.83 -8.30
N GLN A 191 -2.14 19.67 -9.19
CA GLN A 191 -3.51 20.14 -8.94
C GLN A 191 -4.15 19.47 -7.73
N GLN A 192 -3.95 18.16 -7.55
CA GLN A 192 -4.47 17.43 -6.39
C GLN A 192 -3.84 17.89 -5.07
N PHE A 193 -2.58 18.32 -5.09
CA PHE A 193 -1.86 18.82 -3.93
C PHE A 193 -1.95 20.34 -3.75
N ASN A 194 -2.76 21.04 -4.56
CA ASN A 194 -2.85 22.50 -4.58
C ASN A 194 -1.48 23.19 -4.73
N VAL A 195 -0.56 22.57 -5.49
CA VAL A 195 0.74 23.14 -5.81
C VAL A 195 0.57 23.99 -7.07
N THR A 196 0.77 25.29 -6.94
CA THR A 196 0.82 26.22 -8.07
C THR A 196 2.23 26.25 -8.65
N ALA A 197 2.35 25.90 -9.93
CA ALA A 197 3.54 26.11 -10.73
C ALA A 197 3.55 27.53 -11.32
#